data_AF-A0A397GBA2-F1
#
_entry.id   AF-A0A397GBA2-F1
#
_cell.length_a   1.000
_cell.length_b   1.000
_cell.length_c   1.000
_cell.angle_alpha   90.00
_cell.angle_beta   90.00
_cell.angle_gamma   90.00
#
_symmetry.space_group_name_H-M   'P 1'
#
loop_
_entity.id
_entity.type
_entity.pdbx_description
1 polymer ?
#
loop_
_entity_poly.entity_id
_entity_poly.type
_entity_poly.pdbx_seq_one_letter_code
_entity_poly.pdbx_strand_id
1 'polypeptide(L)'
;MTLNFYENLSKDYVKLLENGNEHNIIIEVGEPPVMQTFKVHSTVLCYRCPYLYDEFKKSTINNDDNIKIIQKPQISAKVFNVIIKYIYGATVNLENVEASIIFDLLMTVNQFQLEELVERLQTFLIGNHPSWLKLNFSKIYNSSFQTHFEALQNYCNDIIAKHPNLIFESNDFNTLPEAALVSIIQRDDLQLEESKIWDYVIQWGISQNKTLLSNINYWVDKDFQILKNTLQQCLPHIRYFQISSGDIMEKVYPYQQILNKKLMTDILKYSMAPDKPITSTILPPRKIVTNQLPNRGYTFQITSLIITNEHAAEIASWIDKKEVTYDVNNNPYEFNLILRGSRDGFGVNVFWNLCNQKTNVLVVAKVKDTDEILGGYNPIGWNSNLNGQYSATNDSFIFSLKNRNIENHILSRVKNTSYAIYSESNNFGPNFGGTDFRLYKNAFNIHSIVSYEKLIRKTTGDFSIDDYEVFQIKKR
;
A
#
# COMPACT_ATOMS: atom_id res chain seq x y z
N MET A 1 -48.79 12.99 21.55
CA MET A 1 -47.50 12.91 22.28
C MET A 1 -47.39 11.50 22.82
N THR A 2 -46.29 10.79 22.54
CA THR A 2 -46.13 9.38 22.90
C THR A 2 -45.05 9.26 23.97
N LEU A 3 -45.33 8.53 25.05
CA LEU A 3 -44.36 8.19 26.10
C LEU A 3 -43.83 6.77 25.85
N ASN A 4 -42.52 6.64 25.67
CA ASN A 4 -41.88 5.37 25.31
C ASN A 4 -41.14 4.79 26.51
N PHE A 5 -41.34 3.50 26.79
CA PHE A 5 -40.71 2.77 27.91
C PHE A 5 -39.86 1.58 27.44
N TYR A 6 -39.27 1.68 26.25
CA TYR A 6 -38.57 0.57 25.59
C TYR A 6 -37.36 0.05 26.37
N GLU A 7 -36.66 0.92 27.10
CA GLU A 7 -35.47 0.52 27.86
C GLU A 7 -35.83 -0.44 29.01
N ASN A 8 -36.92 -0.17 29.73
CA ASN A 8 -37.37 -1.07 30.80
C ASN A 8 -37.87 -2.40 30.23
N LEU A 9 -38.64 -2.35 29.14
CA LEU A 9 -39.09 -3.56 28.43
C LEU A 9 -37.89 -4.43 27.99
N SER A 10 -36.88 -3.81 27.37
CA SER A 10 -35.63 -4.47 26.97
C SER A 10 -34.94 -5.13 28.16
N LYS A 11 -34.76 -4.41 29.27
CA LYS A 11 -34.15 -4.94 30.50
C LYS A 11 -34.93 -6.13 31.05
N ASP A 12 -36.26 -6.09 31.01
CA ASP A 12 -37.10 -7.18 31.51
C ASP A 12 -36.99 -8.45 30.65
N TYR A 13 -36.85 -8.32 29.32
CA TYR A 13 -36.55 -9.47 28.45
C TYR A 13 -35.13 -10.01 28.67
N VAL A 14 -34.13 -9.16 28.95
CA VAL A 14 -32.78 -9.64 29.31
C VAL A 14 -32.82 -10.42 30.62
N LYS A 15 -33.58 -9.96 31.64
CA LYS A 15 -33.78 -10.74 32.87
C LYS A 15 -34.47 -12.07 32.62
N LEU A 16 -35.46 -12.11 31.71
CA LEU A 16 -36.12 -13.36 31.31
C LEU A 16 -35.11 -14.36 30.72
N LEU A 17 -34.21 -13.89 29.85
CA LEU A 17 -33.12 -14.70 29.28
C LEU A 17 -32.17 -15.21 30.37
N GLU A 18 -31.75 -14.36 31.31
CA GLU A 18 -30.80 -14.72 32.37
C GLU A 18 -31.38 -15.72 33.36
N ASN A 19 -32.67 -15.57 33.72
CA ASN A 19 -33.34 -16.49 34.63
C ASN A 19 -33.67 -17.84 33.95
N GLY A 20 -34.03 -17.82 32.65
CA GLY A 20 -34.40 -19.01 31.89
C GLY A 20 -35.72 -19.67 32.32
N ASN A 21 -36.58 -18.94 33.03
CA ASN A 21 -37.90 -19.41 33.45
C ASN A 21 -38.80 -19.63 32.23
N GLU A 22 -39.55 -20.74 32.18
CA GLU A 22 -40.47 -21.08 31.07
C GLU A 22 -39.78 -21.25 29.70
N HIS A 23 -38.46 -21.48 29.67
CA HIS A 23 -37.77 -21.80 28.43
C HIS A 23 -38.26 -23.13 27.84
N ASN A 24 -38.36 -23.18 26.52
CA ASN A 24 -38.77 -24.36 25.77
C ASN A 24 -37.76 -24.78 24.69
N ILE A 25 -36.61 -24.10 24.68
CA ILE A 25 -35.49 -24.37 23.78
C ILE A 25 -34.17 -24.23 24.56
N ILE A 26 -33.24 -25.14 24.30
CA ILE A 26 -31.84 -25.03 24.69
C ILE A 26 -30.99 -24.93 23.42
N ILE A 27 -30.13 -23.92 23.35
CA ILE A 27 -29.14 -23.78 22.29
C ILE A 27 -27.76 -24.07 22.88
N GLU A 28 -27.07 -25.04 22.30
CA GLU A 28 -25.72 -25.45 22.69
C GLU A 28 -24.72 -24.92 21.67
N VAL A 29 -23.72 -24.17 22.13
CA VAL A 29 -22.71 -23.52 21.28
C VAL A 29 -21.31 -23.88 21.74
N GLY A 30 -20.36 -23.85 20.80
CA GLY A 30 -18.96 -24.25 21.02
C GLY A 30 -18.75 -25.76 20.90
N GLU A 31 -17.48 -26.15 20.72
CA GLU A 31 -17.08 -27.56 20.63
C GLU A 31 -16.76 -28.14 22.02
N PRO A 32 -17.01 -29.44 22.24
CA PRO A 32 -16.57 -30.11 23.47
C PRO A 32 -15.05 -29.97 23.67
N PRO A 33 -14.57 -29.68 24.89
CA PRO A 33 -15.30 -29.67 26.18
C PRO A 33 -15.84 -28.29 26.60
N VAL A 34 -15.74 -27.23 25.78
CA VAL A 34 -16.05 -25.84 26.15
C VAL A 34 -17.47 -25.43 25.72
N MET A 35 -18.39 -26.39 25.66
CA MET A 35 -19.76 -26.16 25.21
C MET A 35 -20.54 -25.34 26.24
N GLN A 36 -21.22 -24.28 25.78
CA GLN A 36 -22.08 -23.45 26.62
C GLN A 36 -23.54 -23.60 26.19
N THR A 37 -24.44 -23.63 27.17
CA THR A 37 -25.88 -23.80 26.94
C THR A 37 -26.63 -22.50 27.21
N PHE A 38 -27.63 -22.24 26.37
CA PHE A 38 -28.47 -21.04 26.43
C PHE A 38 -29.94 -21.46 26.46
N LYS A 39 -30.64 -21.12 27.56
CA LYS A 39 -32.08 -21.36 27.72
C LYS A 39 -32.85 -20.22 27.06
N VAL A 40 -33.68 -20.53 26.07
CA VAL A 40 -34.36 -19.52 25.24
C VAL A 40 -35.82 -19.88 24.96
N HIS A 41 -36.58 -18.88 24.50
CA HIS A 41 -38.03 -18.93 24.36
C HIS A 41 -38.42 -18.82 22.89
N SER A 42 -39.19 -19.79 22.40
CA SER A 42 -39.65 -19.83 21.01
C SER A 42 -40.49 -18.61 20.63
N THR A 43 -41.22 -18.03 21.59
CA THR A 43 -42.05 -16.83 21.43
C THR A 43 -41.25 -15.56 21.19
N VAL A 44 -40.01 -15.49 21.68
CA VAL A 44 -39.10 -14.38 21.39
C VAL A 44 -38.43 -14.60 20.04
N LEU A 45 -37.93 -15.83 19.79
CA LEU A 45 -37.23 -16.15 18.55
C LEU A 45 -38.13 -16.00 17.31
N CYS A 46 -39.42 -16.37 17.37
CA CYS A 46 -40.30 -16.29 16.20
C CYS A 46 -40.44 -14.89 15.61
N TYR A 47 -40.26 -13.84 16.41
CA TYR A 47 -40.31 -12.45 15.96
C TYR A 47 -38.94 -11.80 15.82
N ARG A 48 -37.96 -12.17 16.67
CA ARG A 48 -36.66 -11.49 16.73
C ARG A 48 -35.54 -12.21 15.97
N CYS A 49 -35.70 -13.51 15.68
CA CYS A 49 -34.78 -14.29 14.87
C CYS A 49 -35.52 -15.48 14.21
N PRO A 50 -36.27 -15.24 13.11
CA PRO A 50 -37.03 -16.29 12.42
C PRO A 50 -36.16 -17.49 11.99
N TYR A 51 -34.89 -17.25 11.64
CA TYR A 51 -33.93 -18.30 11.31
C TYR A 51 -33.81 -19.36 12.42
N LEU A 52 -33.50 -18.95 13.66
CA LEU A 52 -33.38 -19.88 14.79
C LEU A 52 -34.74 -20.51 15.15
N TYR A 53 -35.84 -19.78 14.95
CA TYR A 53 -37.17 -20.30 15.18
C TYR A 53 -37.55 -21.42 14.18
N ASP A 54 -37.16 -21.28 12.91
CA ASP A 54 -37.37 -22.31 11.90
C ASP A 54 -36.47 -23.54 12.13
N GLU A 55 -35.25 -23.35 12.62
CA GLU A 55 -34.42 -24.46 13.10
C GLU A 55 -35.03 -25.18 14.29
N PHE A 56 -35.59 -24.43 15.25
CA PHE A 56 -36.36 -25.00 16.36
C PHE A 56 -37.53 -25.85 15.87
N LYS A 57 -38.30 -25.38 14.87
CA LYS A 57 -39.41 -26.16 14.29
C LYS A 57 -38.93 -27.47 13.70
N LYS A 58 -37.76 -27.47 13.05
CA LYS A 58 -37.15 -28.65 12.41
C LYS A 58 -36.44 -29.58 13.40
N SER A 59 -36.06 -29.09 14.58
CA SER A 59 -35.34 -29.92 15.57
C SER A 59 -36.20 -31.11 16.04
N THR A 60 -35.57 -32.27 16.06
CA THR A 60 -36.11 -33.55 16.54
C THR A 60 -35.48 -34.00 17.86
N ILE A 61 -34.50 -33.25 18.38
CA ILE A 61 -33.76 -33.59 19.60
C ILE A 61 -34.47 -32.93 20.78
N ASN A 62 -34.95 -33.73 21.73
CA ASN A 62 -35.56 -33.25 22.96
C ASN A 62 -34.85 -33.89 24.17
N ASN A 63 -34.86 -33.19 25.30
CA ASN A 63 -34.53 -33.79 26.59
C ASN A 63 -35.75 -34.48 27.23
N ASP A 64 -35.56 -35.06 28.42
CA ASP A 64 -36.60 -35.77 29.18
C ASP A 64 -37.82 -34.88 29.53
N ASP A 65 -37.66 -33.55 29.52
CA ASP A 65 -38.72 -32.56 29.79
C ASP A 65 -39.41 -32.04 28.51
N ASN A 66 -39.23 -32.69 27.35
CA ASN A 66 -39.71 -32.24 26.04
C ASN A 66 -39.15 -30.87 25.58
N ILE A 67 -38.06 -30.39 26.19
CA ILE A 67 -37.36 -29.17 25.75
C ILE A 67 -36.52 -29.50 24.52
N LYS A 68 -36.68 -28.71 23.45
CA LYS A 68 -35.94 -28.92 22.21
C LYS A 68 -34.50 -28.43 22.31
N ILE A 69 -33.56 -29.17 21.75
CA ILE A 69 -32.14 -28.83 21.70
C ILE A 69 -31.73 -28.45 20.27
N ILE A 70 -30.97 -27.37 20.14
CA ILE A 70 -30.32 -26.95 18.89
C ILE A 70 -28.82 -26.86 19.14
N GLN A 71 -28.02 -27.53 18.30
CA GLN A 71 -26.56 -27.53 18.42
C GLN A 71 -25.92 -26.65 17.35
N LYS A 72 -25.01 -25.77 17.77
CA LYS A 72 -24.25 -24.84 16.93
C LYS A 72 -22.76 -24.85 17.34
N PRO A 73 -22.06 -25.99 17.17
CA PRO A 73 -20.70 -26.16 17.68
C PRO A 73 -19.69 -25.17 17.08
N GLN A 74 -19.94 -24.71 15.86
CA GLN A 74 -19.06 -23.77 15.13
C GLN A 74 -19.18 -22.31 15.61
N ILE A 75 -20.16 -22.00 16.47
CA ILE A 75 -20.36 -20.64 16.99
C ILE A 75 -19.71 -20.56 18.38
N SER A 76 -18.82 -19.59 18.59
CA SER A 76 -18.23 -19.38 19.91
C SER A 76 -19.27 -18.84 20.90
N ALA A 77 -19.15 -19.24 22.17
CA ALA A 77 -20.08 -18.77 23.19
C ALA A 77 -20.03 -17.25 23.40
N LYS A 78 -18.86 -16.62 23.19
CA LYS A 78 -18.71 -15.16 23.22
C LYS A 78 -19.58 -14.48 22.15
N VAL A 79 -19.51 -14.96 20.91
CA VAL A 79 -20.30 -14.43 19.79
C VAL A 79 -21.79 -14.64 20.06
N PHE A 80 -22.18 -15.87 20.43
CA PHE A 80 -23.59 -16.18 20.64
C PHE A 80 -24.20 -15.40 21.81
N ASN A 81 -23.44 -15.17 22.89
CA ASN A 81 -23.88 -14.36 24.01
C ASN A 81 -24.23 -12.91 23.59
N VAL A 82 -23.48 -12.32 22.66
CA VAL A 82 -23.79 -11.00 22.11
C VAL A 82 -25.08 -11.05 21.28
N ILE A 83 -25.22 -12.06 20.42
CA ILE A 83 -26.40 -12.23 19.56
C ILE A 83 -27.66 -12.41 20.39
N ILE A 84 -27.63 -13.28 21.39
CA ILE A 84 -28.84 -13.58 22.17
C ILE A 84 -29.27 -12.38 23.03
N LYS A 85 -28.32 -11.60 23.55
CA LYS A 85 -28.62 -10.33 24.23
C LYS A 85 -29.21 -9.29 23.28
N TYR A 86 -28.78 -9.25 22.02
CA TYR A 86 -29.42 -8.41 21.00
C TYR A 86 -30.86 -8.87 20.69
N ILE A 87 -31.09 -10.17 20.56
CA ILE A 87 -32.41 -10.73 20.27
C ILE A 87 -33.43 -10.33 21.35
N TYR A 88 -33.06 -10.43 22.63
CA TYR A 88 -33.93 -10.14 23.78
C TYR A 88 -33.97 -8.66 24.15
N GLY A 89 -32.80 -8.03 24.23
CA GLY A 89 -32.64 -6.69 24.78
C GLY A 89 -32.43 -5.60 23.73
N ALA A 90 -32.32 -5.92 22.45
CA ALA A 90 -31.97 -4.94 21.39
C ALA A 90 -30.71 -4.12 21.72
N THR A 91 -29.76 -4.71 22.46
CA THR A 91 -28.49 -4.07 22.85
C THR A 91 -27.31 -4.95 22.47
N VAL A 92 -26.23 -4.30 22.05
CA VAL A 92 -24.97 -4.93 21.68
C VAL A 92 -23.86 -4.13 22.36
N ASN A 93 -23.11 -4.78 23.25
CA ASN A 93 -21.92 -4.20 23.85
C ASN A 93 -20.67 -4.76 23.16
N LEU A 94 -19.94 -3.89 22.47
CA LEU A 94 -18.68 -4.22 21.77
C LEU A 94 -17.46 -3.58 22.46
N GLU A 95 -17.64 -3.00 23.64
CA GLU A 95 -16.55 -2.44 24.42
C GLU A 95 -15.55 -3.54 24.79
N ASN A 96 -14.27 -3.31 24.50
CA ASN A 96 -13.18 -4.28 24.72
C ASN A 96 -13.34 -5.63 24.00
N VAL A 97 -14.19 -5.70 22.96
CA VAL A 97 -14.28 -6.89 22.10
C VAL A 97 -13.28 -6.78 20.96
N GLU A 98 -12.51 -7.84 20.72
CA GLU A 98 -11.54 -7.90 19.63
C GLU A 98 -12.22 -7.81 18.25
N ALA A 99 -11.59 -7.12 17.30
CA ALA A 99 -12.11 -6.93 15.95
C ALA A 99 -12.37 -8.25 15.20
N SER A 100 -11.55 -9.28 15.45
CA SER A 100 -11.76 -10.65 14.95
C SER A 100 -13.10 -11.23 15.43
N ILE A 101 -13.40 -11.09 16.72
CA ILE A 101 -14.66 -11.56 17.31
C ILE A 101 -15.85 -10.76 16.78
N ILE A 102 -15.68 -9.45 16.56
CA ILE A 102 -16.72 -8.60 15.95
C ILE A 102 -16.98 -9.04 14.50
N PHE A 103 -15.95 -9.42 13.75
CA PHE A 103 -16.11 -9.95 12.41
C PHE A 103 -16.80 -11.32 12.40
N ASP A 104 -16.44 -12.23 13.32
CA ASP A 104 -17.13 -13.52 13.48
C ASP A 104 -18.60 -13.32 13.89
N LEU A 105 -18.87 -12.31 14.73
CA LEU A 105 -20.22 -11.87 15.06
C LEU A 105 -20.97 -11.41 13.81
N LEU A 106 -20.38 -10.55 12.97
CA LEU A 106 -20.95 -10.10 11.70
C LEU A 106 -21.32 -11.28 10.79
N MET A 107 -20.40 -12.24 10.63
CA MET A 107 -20.65 -13.44 9.82
C MET A 107 -21.82 -14.27 10.38
N THR A 108 -21.88 -14.43 11.70
CA THR A 108 -22.94 -15.22 12.36
C THR A 108 -24.30 -14.53 12.29
N VAL A 109 -24.36 -13.21 12.49
CA VAL A 109 -25.64 -12.47 12.42
C VAL A 109 -26.18 -12.41 10.98
N ASN A 110 -25.29 -12.44 9.98
CA ASN A 110 -25.68 -12.59 8.58
C ASN A 110 -26.30 -13.96 8.32
N GLN A 111 -25.68 -15.04 8.83
CA GLN A 111 -26.26 -16.38 8.77
C GLN A 111 -27.66 -16.42 9.44
N PHE A 112 -27.84 -15.69 10.53
CA PHE A 112 -29.11 -15.61 11.25
C PHE A 112 -30.12 -14.63 10.63
N GLN A 113 -29.76 -13.98 9.51
CA GLN A 113 -30.61 -13.03 8.79
C GLN A 113 -31.05 -11.83 9.65
N LEU A 114 -30.15 -11.33 10.50
CA LEU A 114 -30.39 -10.16 11.35
C LEU A 114 -29.89 -8.88 10.65
N GLU A 115 -30.57 -8.48 9.58
CA GLU A 115 -30.13 -7.43 8.64
C GLU A 115 -29.77 -6.09 9.31
N GLU A 116 -30.59 -5.60 10.25
CA GLU A 116 -30.32 -4.35 11.00
C GLU A 116 -28.96 -4.41 11.72
N LEU A 117 -28.63 -5.56 12.31
CA LEU A 117 -27.38 -5.74 13.03
C LEU A 117 -26.20 -5.93 12.06
N VAL A 118 -26.42 -6.61 10.92
CA VAL A 118 -25.41 -6.75 9.85
C VAL A 118 -24.97 -5.39 9.34
N GLU A 119 -25.91 -4.50 9.01
CA GLU A 119 -25.59 -3.15 8.52
C GLU A 119 -24.77 -2.37 9.57
N ARG A 120 -25.24 -2.35 10.82
CA ARG A 120 -24.59 -1.60 11.90
C ARG A 120 -23.20 -2.11 12.25
N LEU A 121 -22.97 -3.42 12.20
CA LEU A 121 -21.66 -4.03 12.46
C LEU A 121 -20.65 -3.74 11.35
N GLN A 122 -21.07 -3.70 10.08
CA GLN A 122 -20.19 -3.30 8.98
C GLN A 122 -19.68 -1.87 9.20
N THR A 123 -20.59 -0.92 9.44
CA THR A 123 -20.22 0.48 9.71
C THR A 123 -19.35 0.60 10.96
N PHE A 124 -19.66 -0.16 12.02
CA PHE A 124 -18.86 -0.16 13.24
C PHE A 124 -17.40 -0.61 12.99
N LEU A 125 -17.21 -1.71 12.26
CA LEU A 125 -15.87 -2.21 11.92
C LEU A 125 -15.08 -1.19 11.10
N ILE A 126 -15.72 -0.57 10.10
CA ILE A 126 -15.10 0.45 9.24
C ILE A 126 -14.68 1.67 10.06
N GLY A 127 -15.54 2.16 10.95
CA GLY A 127 -15.29 3.36 11.73
C GLY A 127 -14.28 3.17 12.87
N ASN A 128 -14.27 2.00 13.52
CA ASN A 128 -13.51 1.79 14.76
C ASN A 128 -12.28 0.87 14.60
N HIS A 129 -12.24 0.02 13.57
CA HIS A 129 -11.17 -0.96 13.39
C HIS A 129 -10.48 -0.94 12.00
N PRO A 130 -10.22 0.23 11.37
CA PRO A 130 -9.65 0.29 10.03
C PRO A 130 -8.26 -0.35 9.91
N SER A 131 -7.44 -0.31 10.96
CA SER A 131 -6.11 -0.95 10.97
C SER A 131 -6.21 -2.46 10.94
N TRP A 132 -7.14 -3.05 11.69
CA TRP A 132 -7.38 -4.50 11.66
C TRP A 132 -7.96 -4.94 10.32
N LEU A 133 -8.85 -4.14 9.73
CA LEU A 133 -9.38 -4.41 8.39
C LEU A 133 -8.27 -4.45 7.33
N LYS A 134 -7.28 -3.55 7.43
CA LYS A 134 -6.12 -3.53 6.52
C LYS A 134 -5.20 -4.74 6.70
N LEU A 135 -5.00 -5.20 7.94
CA LEU A 135 -4.17 -6.40 8.20
C LEU A 135 -4.82 -7.69 7.68
N ASN A 136 -6.14 -7.74 7.62
CA ASN A 136 -6.91 -8.92 7.21
C ASN A 136 -7.59 -8.74 5.84
N PHE A 137 -7.02 -7.87 4.99
CA PHE A 137 -7.69 -7.30 3.83
C PHE A 137 -8.26 -8.34 2.87
N SER A 138 -7.45 -9.30 2.42
CA SER A 138 -7.87 -10.35 1.48
C SER A 138 -9.02 -11.20 2.02
N LYS A 139 -8.94 -11.63 3.30
CA LYS A 139 -9.99 -12.40 3.97
C LYS A 139 -11.30 -11.62 4.02
N ILE A 140 -11.26 -10.36 4.42
CA ILE A 140 -12.44 -9.50 4.55
C ILE A 140 -13.08 -9.26 3.19
N TYR A 141 -12.26 -8.94 2.19
CA TYR A 141 -12.73 -8.67 0.84
C TYR A 141 -13.41 -9.91 0.25
N ASN A 142 -12.77 -11.08 0.31
CA ASN A 142 -13.36 -12.35 -0.12
C ASN A 142 -14.69 -12.64 0.58
N SER A 143 -14.71 -12.52 1.92
CA SER A 143 -15.91 -12.79 2.71
C SER A 143 -17.04 -11.83 2.34
N SER A 144 -16.73 -10.55 2.12
CA SER A 144 -17.72 -9.53 1.80
C SER A 144 -18.50 -9.83 0.51
N PHE A 145 -17.88 -10.45 -0.48
CA PHE A 145 -18.55 -10.89 -1.71
C PHE A 145 -19.35 -12.17 -1.53
N GLN A 146 -18.91 -13.08 -0.68
CA GLN A 146 -19.67 -14.30 -0.37
C GLN A 146 -20.95 -13.99 0.43
N THR A 147 -20.90 -12.98 1.30
CA THR A 147 -22.02 -12.61 2.19
C THR A 147 -22.80 -11.38 1.73
N HIS A 148 -22.41 -10.72 0.64
CA HIS A 148 -23.03 -9.47 0.15
C HIS A 148 -22.95 -8.30 1.14
N PHE A 149 -21.81 -8.13 1.82
CA PHE A 149 -21.55 -7.00 2.72
C PHE A 149 -21.17 -5.73 1.96
N GLU A 150 -22.16 -5.05 1.37
CA GLU A 150 -21.97 -3.88 0.49
C GLU A 150 -21.10 -2.77 1.09
N ALA A 151 -21.25 -2.46 2.38
CA ALA A 151 -20.46 -1.39 3.02
C ALA A 151 -18.98 -1.78 3.12
N LEU A 152 -18.68 -3.04 3.45
CA LEU A 152 -17.31 -3.56 3.44
C LEU A 152 -16.75 -3.70 2.03
N GLN A 153 -17.55 -4.14 1.06
CA GLN A 153 -17.14 -4.20 -0.35
C GLN A 153 -16.74 -2.82 -0.85
N ASN A 154 -17.56 -1.80 -0.63
CA ASN A 154 -17.30 -0.42 -1.04
C ASN A 154 -16.05 0.15 -0.35
N TYR A 155 -15.93 -0.05 0.97
CA TYR A 155 -14.74 0.35 1.72
C TYR A 155 -13.45 -0.27 1.17
N CYS A 156 -13.47 -1.57 0.90
CA CYS A 156 -12.33 -2.27 0.31
C CYS A 156 -12.06 -1.80 -1.13
N ASN A 157 -13.09 -1.64 -1.96
CA ASN A 157 -12.96 -1.19 -3.35
C ASN A 157 -12.31 0.19 -3.44
N ASP A 158 -12.65 1.11 -2.55
CA ASP A 158 -12.05 2.45 -2.50
C ASP A 158 -10.57 2.45 -2.06
N ILE A 159 -10.18 1.45 -1.28
CA ILE A 159 -8.78 1.22 -0.92
C ILE A 159 -8.02 0.60 -2.10
N ILE A 160 -8.57 -0.46 -2.72
CA ILE A 160 -7.96 -1.17 -3.85
C ILE A 160 -7.77 -0.22 -5.04
N ALA A 161 -8.73 0.67 -5.28
CA ALA A 161 -8.61 1.67 -6.33
C ALA A 161 -7.28 2.43 -6.23
N LYS A 162 -6.89 2.82 -5.01
CA LYS A 162 -5.66 3.59 -4.72
C LYS A 162 -4.42 2.72 -4.52
N HIS A 163 -4.60 1.50 -4.00
CA HIS A 163 -3.53 0.57 -3.64
C HIS A 163 -3.84 -0.84 -4.16
N PRO A 164 -3.81 -1.06 -5.49
CA PRO A 164 -4.24 -2.31 -6.11
C PRO A 164 -3.39 -3.52 -5.72
N ASN A 165 -2.11 -3.29 -5.40
CA ASN A 165 -1.17 -4.30 -4.94
C ASN A 165 -1.64 -5.06 -3.69
N LEU A 166 -2.46 -4.45 -2.83
CA LEU A 166 -3.00 -5.12 -1.63
C LEU A 166 -3.77 -6.41 -1.96
N ILE A 167 -4.36 -6.50 -3.16
CA ILE A 167 -5.06 -7.70 -3.64
C ILE A 167 -4.28 -8.39 -4.74
N PHE A 168 -3.82 -7.67 -5.76
CA PHE A 168 -3.18 -8.30 -6.92
C PHE A 168 -1.85 -8.99 -6.59
N GLU A 169 -1.12 -8.49 -5.59
CA GLU A 169 0.15 -9.10 -5.13
C GLU A 169 -0.06 -9.97 -3.88
N SER A 170 -1.30 -10.19 -3.44
CA SER A 170 -1.61 -11.04 -2.29
C SER A 170 -1.47 -12.52 -2.66
N ASN A 171 -0.98 -13.33 -1.71
CA ASN A 171 -0.97 -14.79 -1.83
C ASN A 171 -2.36 -15.38 -2.07
N ASP A 172 -3.40 -14.69 -1.61
CA ASP A 172 -4.80 -15.12 -1.72
C ASP A 172 -5.49 -14.65 -3.00
N PHE A 173 -4.80 -13.92 -3.89
CA PHE A 173 -5.39 -13.35 -5.11
C PHE A 173 -6.16 -14.37 -5.95
N ASN A 174 -5.57 -15.56 -6.12
CA ASN A 174 -6.17 -16.63 -6.92
C ASN A 174 -7.43 -17.26 -6.26
N THR A 175 -7.74 -16.92 -5.00
CA THR A 175 -8.95 -17.37 -4.29
C THR A 175 -10.10 -16.37 -4.40
N LEU A 176 -9.86 -15.22 -5.02
CA LEU A 176 -10.82 -14.14 -5.15
C LEU A 176 -12.06 -14.59 -5.96
N PRO A 177 -13.30 -14.34 -5.49
CA PRO A 177 -14.50 -14.59 -6.29
C PRO A 177 -14.48 -13.76 -7.59
N GLU A 178 -15.01 -14.31 -8.69
CA GLU A 178 -15.06 -13.60 -9.99
C GLU A 178 -15.72 -12.23 -9.88
N ALA A 179 -16.84 -12.14 -9.16
CA ALA A 179 -17.56 -10.88 -8.92
C ALA A 179 -16.67 -9.81 -8.26
N ALA A 180 -15.77 -10.23 -7.38
CA ALA A 180 -14.85 -9.33 -6.71
C ALA A 180 -13.75 -8.84 -7.67
N LEU A 181 -13.20 -9.71 -8.52
CA LEU A 181 -12.25 -9.32 -9.56
C LEU A 181 -12.89 -8.35 -10.57
N VAL A 182 -14.09 -8.69 -11.06
CA VAL A 182 -14.90 -7.83 -11.94
C VAL A 182 -15.12 -6.46 -11.32
N SER A 183 -15.48 -6.42 -10.03
CA SER A 183 -15.74 -5.15 -9.33
C SER A 183 -14.52 -4.23 -9.25
N ILE A 184 -13.30 -4.79 -9.25
CA ILE A 184 -12.05 -4.05 -9.27
C ILE A 184 -11.75 -3.55 -10.68
N ILE A 185 -11.73 -4.45 -11.67
CA ILE A 185 -11.30 -4.12 -13.03
C ILE A 185 -12.31 -3.27 -13.80
N GLN A 186 -13.56 -3.14 -13.35
CA GLN A 186 -14.50 -2.20 -13.94
C GLN A 186 -14.24 -0.74 -13.52
N ARG A 187 -13.49 -0.48 -12.44
CA ARG A 187 -13.33 0.87 -11.86
C ARG A 187 -12.49 1.82 -12.70
N ASP A 188 -13.02 2.99 -13.01
CA ASP A 188 -12.29 4.02 -13.74
C ASP A 188 -11.10 4.63 -13.01
N ASP A 189 -11.06 4.55 -11.68
CA ASP A 189 -10.03 5.15 -10.83
C ASP A 189 -9.01 4.13 -10.30
N LEU A 190 -9.00 2.90 -10.82
CA LEU A 190 -8.03 1.88 -10.45
C LEU A 190 -6.61 2.28 -10.90
N GLN A 191 -5.71 2.45 -9.93
CA GLN A 191 -4.33 2.91 -10.12
C GLN A 191 -3.39 1.78 -10.59
N LEU A 192 -3.74 1.09 -11.69
CA LEU A 192 -2.94 0.01 -12.26
C LEU A 192 -2.91 0.09 -13.79
N GLU A 193 -1.75 -0.17 -14.38
CA GLU A 193 -1.56 -0.21 -15.84
C GLU A 193 -2.38 -1.33 -16.47
N GLU A 194 -2.97 -1.07 -17.65
CA GLU A 194 -3.86 -2.05 -18.31
C GLU A 194 -3.14 -3.34 -18.71
N SER A 195 -1.86 -3.28 -19.08
CA SER A 195 -1.08 -4.48 -19.37
C SER A 195 -0.91 -5.36 -18.12
N LYS A 196 -0.75 -4.76 -16.94
CA LYS A 196 -0.70 -5.51 -15.66
C LYS A 196 -2.06 -6.08 -15.29
N ILE A 197 -3.15 -5.32 -15.49
CA ILE A 197 -4.52 -5.82 -15.27
C ILE A 197 -4.75 -7.07 -16.12
N TRP A 198 -4.35 -7.04 -17.39
CA TRP A 198 -4.42 -8.20 -18.27
C TRP A 198 -3.65 -9.40 -17.71
N ASP A 199 -2.39 -9.21 -17.30
CA ASP A 199 -1.55 -10.28 -16.74
C ASP A 199 -2.23 -10.93 -15.53
N TYR A 200 -2.76 -10.14 -14.60
CA TYR A 200 -3.45 -10.65 -13.42
C TYR A 200 -4.76 -11.35 -13.75
N VAL A 201 -5.54 -10.85 -14.71
CA VAL A 201 -6.79 -11.50 -15.13
C VAL A 201 -6.51 -12.86 -15.77
N ILE A 202 -5.46 -12.95 -16.60
CA ILE A 202 -5.02 -14.23 -17.17
C ILE A 202 -4.52 -15.18 -16.08
N GLN A 203 -3.67 -14.70 -15.16
CA GLN A 203 -3.20 -15.48 -14.02
C GLN A 203 -4.37 -16.04 -13.20
N TRP A 204 -5.34 -15.18 -12.84
CA TRP A 204 -6.51 -15.58 -12.09
C TRP A 204 -7.32 -16.63 -12.84
N GLY A 205 -7.60 -16.41 -14.14
CA GLY A 205 -8.37 -17.36 -14.96
C GLY A 205 -7.72 -18.72 -15.11
N ILE A 206 -6.38 -18.76 -15.26
CA ILE A 206 -5.62 -20.02 -15.29
C ILE A 206 -5.71 -20.72 -13.94
N SER A 207 -5.56 -19.98 -12.84
CA SER A 207 -5.57 -20.55 -11.49
C SER A 207 -6.90 -21.20 -11.09
N GLN A 208 -8.02 -20.77 -11.68
CA GLN A 208 -9.33 -21.37 -11.43
C GLN A 208 -9.47 -22.78 -12.03
N ASN A 209 -8.59 -23.17 -12.97
CA ASN A 209 -8.69 -24.43 -13.70
C ASN A 209 -7.36 -25.21 -13.66
N LYS A 210 -7.26 -26.16 -12.72
CA LYS A 210 -6.04 -26.99 -12.53
C LYS A 210 -5.64 -27.83 -13.74
N THR A 211 -6.51 -27.99 -14.74
CA THR A 211 -6.21 -28.74 -15.97
C THR A 211 -5.43 -27.93 -16.99
N LEU A 212 -5.42 -26.59 -16.86
CA LEU A 212 -4.69 -25.72 -17.79
C LEU A 212 -3.18 -25.82 -17.53
N LEU A 213 -2.42 -26.01 -18.60
CA LEU A 213 -0.96 -26.08 -18.53
C LEU A 213 -0.37 -24.69 -18.31
N SER A 214 0.76 -24.61 -17.61
CA SER A 214 1.45 -23.34 -17.36
C SER A 214 2.06 -22.73 -18.63
N ASN A 215 2.46 -23.55 -19.60
CA ASN A 215 3.04 -23.08 -20.86
C ASN A 215 1.98 -23.11 -21.98
N ILE A 216 1.64 -21.91 -22.46
CA ILE A 216 0.64 -21.67 -23.51
C ILE A 216 0.95 -22.38 -24.83
N ASN A 217 2.23 -22.66 -25.14
CA ASN A 217 2.63 -23.29 -26.40
C ASN A 217 2.12 -24.74 -26.53
N TYR A 218 1.66 -25.36 -25.44
CA TYR A 218 1.07 -26.69 -25.43
C TYR A 218 -0.47 -26.67 -25.39
N TRP A 219 -1.09 -25.49 -25.41
CA TRP A 219 -2.54 -25.38 -25.32
C TRP A 219 -3.22 -25.82 -26.62
N VAL A 220 -4.33 -26.53 -26.47
CA VAL A 220 -5.26 -26.85 -27.56
C VAL A 220 -6.50 -25.95 -27.49
N ASP A 221 -7.31 -25.94 -28.53
CA ASP A 221 -8.52 -25.10 -28.61
C ASP A 221 -9.44 -25.22 -27.38
N LYS A 222 -9.53 -26.43 -26.80
CA LYS A 222 -10.32 -26.69 -25.59
C LYS A 222 -9.81 -25.90 -24.38
N ASP A 223 -8.49 -25.75 -24.24
CA ASP A 223 -7.87 -25.00 -23.14
C ASP A 223 -8.23 -23.51 -23.22
N PHE A 224 -8.18 -22.95 -24.43
CA PHE A 224 -8.64 -21.59 -24.69
C PHE A 224 -10.14 -21.41 -24.41
N GLN A 225 -11.00 -22.39 -24.74
CA GLN A 225 -12.42 -22.31 -24.40
C GLN A 225 -12.66 -22.34 -22.88
N ILE A 226 -11.92 -23.14 -22.13
CA ILE A 226 -12.00 -23.18 -20.66
C ILE A 226 -11.65 -21.81 -20.07
N LEU A 227 -10.51 -21.24 -20.49
CA LEU A 227 -10.10 -19.92 -20.02
C LEU A 227 -11.11 -18.84 -20.42
N LYS A 228 -11.60 -18.87 -21.67
CA LYS A 228 -12.59 -17.92 -22.18
C LYS A 228 -13.88 -17.92 -21.36
N ASN A 229 -14.40 -19.11 -21.04
CA ASN A 229 -15.62 -19.23 -20.23
C ASN A 229 -15.38 -18.73 -18.80
N THR A 230 -14.21 -19.02 -18.24
CA THR A 230 -13.81 -18.57 -16.89
C THR A 230 -13.68 -17.05 -16.80
N LEU A 231 -13.20 -16.40 -17.87
CA LEU A 231 -12.97 -14.96 -17.91
C LEU A 231 -14.12 -14.19 -18.57
N GLN A 232 -15.27 -14.82 -18.82
CA GLN A 232 -16.33 -14.23 -19.62
C GLN A 232 -16.83 -12.89 -19.05
N GLN A 233 -16.94 -12.75 -17.73
CA GLN A 233 -17.35 -11.49 -17.11
C GLN A 233 -16.18 -10.51 -16.96
N CYS A 234 -14.93 -10.99 -16.99
CA CYS A 234 -13.76 -10.13 -16.84
C CYS A 234 -13.35 -9.43 -18.15
N LEU A 235 -13.36 -10.16 -19.26
CA LEU A 235 -12.88 -9.68 -20.57
C LEU A 235 -13.54 -8.37 -21.04
N PRO A 236 -14.87 -8.15 -20.86
CA PRO A 236 -15.52 -6.90 -21.25
C PRO A 236 -15.01 -5.65 -20.54
N HIS A 237 -14.29 -5.78 -19.42
CA HIS A 237 -13.80 -4.67 -18.61
C HIS A 237 -12.32 -4.31 -18.85
N ILE A 238 -11.64 -5.04 -19.74
CA ILE A 238 -10.25 -4.75 -20.13
C ILE A 238 -10.22 -3.62 -21.17
N ARG A 239 -9.36 -2.62 -20.97
CA ARG A 239 -9.25 -1.47 -21.87
C ARG A 239 -8.19 -1.74 -22.92
N TYR A 240 -8.45 -2.71 -23.79
CA TYR A 240 -7.46 -3.21 -24.77
C TYR A 240 -6.75 -2.12 -25.58
N PHE A 241 -7.48 -1.08 -25.97
CA PHE A 241 -6.95 0.05 -26.78
C PHE A 241 -6.04 1.01 -26.00
N GLN A 242 -5.87 0.78 -24.69
CA GLN A 242 -4.98 1.53 -23.81
C GLN A 242 -3.72 0.72 -23.45
N ILE A 243 -3.59 -0.51 -23.97
CA ILE A 243 -2.40 -1.35 -23.84
C ILE A 243 -1.41 -0.96 -24.94
N SER A 244 -0.12 -0.91 -24.61
CA SER A 244 0.93 -0.57 -25.58
C SER A 244 0.99 -1.59 -26.73
N SER A 245 1.40 -1.18 -27.92
CA SER A 245 1.51 -2.09 -29.08
C SER A 245 2.48 -3.26 -28.81
N GLY A 246 3.56 -3.02 -28.07
CA GLY A 246 4.48 -4.05 -27.61
C GLY A 246 3.80 -5.07 -26.69
N ASP A 247 3.11 -4.60 -25.65
CA ASP A 247 2.37 -5.47 -24.72
C ASP A 247 1.22 -6.22 -25.41
N ILE A 248 0.55 -5.63 -26.41
CA ILE A 248 -0.46 -6.34 -27.21
C ILE A 248 0.16 -7.56 -27.88
N MET A 249 1.35 -7.42 -28.48
CA MET A 249 2.01 -8.50 -29.20
C MET A 249 2.59 -9.56 -28.25
N GLU A 250 3.15 -9.14 -27.12
CA GLU A 250 3.80 -10.04 -26.17
C GLU A 250 2.79 -10.75 -25.24
N LYS A 251 1.77 -10.03 -24.77
CA LYS A 251 0.89 -10.49 -23.68
C LYS A 251 -0.52 -10.83 -24.14
N VAL A 252 -1.12 -10.05 -25.04
CA VAL A 252 -2.52 -10.25 -25.46
C VAL A 252 -2.64 -11.23 -26.61
N TYR A 253 -1.81 -11.07 -27.64
CA TYR A 253 -1.82 -11.88 -28.87
C TYR A 253 -1.69 -13.40 -28.63
N PRO A 254 -0.87 -13.90 -27.68
CA PRO A 254 -0.80 -15.33 -27.39
C PRO A 254 -2.16 -15.94 -27.00
N TYR A 255 -3.03 -15.16 -26.37
CA TYR A 255 -4.36 -15.58 -25.94
C TYR A 255 -5.49 -15.16 -26.89
N GLN A 256 -5.18 -14.74 -28.12
CA GLN A 256 -6.18 -14.22 -29.07
C GLN A 256 -7.45 -15.08 -29.26
N GLN A 257 -7.36 -16.40 -29.05
CA GLN A 257 -8.49 -17.32 -29.17
C GLN A 257 -9.60 -17.11 -28.12
N ILE A 258 -9.27 -16.50 -26.98
CA ILE A 258 -10.27 -16.19 -25.95
C ILE A 258 -11.10 -14.96 -26.31
N LEU A 259 -10.61 -14.13 -27.23
CA LEU A 259 -11.27 -12.90 -27.67
C LEU A 259 -12.16 -13.16 -28.89
N ASN A 260 -13.16 -12.30 -29.09
CA ASN A 260 -13.94 -12.32 -30.32
C ASN A 260 -13.04 -11.94 -31.51
N LYS A 261 -13.12 -12.68 -32.63
CA LYS A 261 -12.32 -12.44 -33.85
C LYS A 261 -12.37 -10.98 -34.32
N LYS A 262 -13.55 -10.35 -34.23
CA LYS A 262 -13.75 -8.93 -34.58
C LYS A 262 -12.98 -8.01 -33.64
N LEU A 263 -13.09 -8.23 -32.33
CA LEU A 263 -12.37 -7.47 -31.31
C LEU A 263 -10.86 -7.60 -31.51
N MET A 264 -10.35 -8.82 -31.68
CA MET A 264 -8.92 -9.05 -31.89
C MET A 264 -8.41 -8.35 -33.16
N THR A 265 -9.19 -8.39 -34.24
CA THR A 265 -8.85 -7.69 -35.49
C THR A 265 -8.76 -6.18 -35.27
N ASP A 266 -9.71 -5.59 -34.54
CA ASP A 266 -9.72 -4.16 -34.24
C ASP A 266 -8.57 -3.76 -33.31
N ILE A 267 -8.21 -4.59 -32.32
CA ILE A 267 -7.03 -4.39 -31.46
C ILE A 267 -5.75 -4.32 -32.30
N LEU A 268 -5.54 -5.28 -33.21
CA LEU A 268 -4.36 -5.30 -34.07
C LEU A 268 -4.31 -4.11 -35.02
N LYS A 269 -5.45 -3.76 -35.63
CA LYS A 269 -5.55 -2.57 -36.50
C LYS A 269 -5.20 -1.30 -35.75
N TYR A 270 -5.77 -1.10 -34.58
CA TYR A 270 -5.53 0.09 -33.76
C TYR A 270 -4.06 0.19 -33.32
N SER A 271 -3.45 -0.95 -32.96
CA SER A 271 -2.03 -1.04 -32.60
C SER A 271 -1.08 -0.63 -33.75
N MET A 272 -1.42 -0.97 -35.00
CA MET A 272 -0.59 -0.69 -36.18
C MET A 272 -0.88 0.68 -36.82
N ALA A 273 -2.14 1.11 -36.79
CA ALA A 273 -2.61 2.34 -37.42
C ALA A 273 -3.79 2.94 -36.62
N PRO A 274 -3.52 3.71 -35.56
CA PRO A 274 -4.55 4.27 -34.66
C PRO A 274 -5.58 5.14 -35.37
N ASP A 275 -5.21 5.77 -36.48
CA ASP A 275 -6.08 6.67 -37.26
C ASP A 275 -7.13 5.92 -38.11
N LYS A 276 -7.07 4.58 -38.16
CA LYS A 276 -8.03 3.78 -38.93
C LYS A 276 -9.32 3.58 -38.14
N PRO A 277 -10.49 3.64 -38.79
CA PRO A 277 -11.75 3.39 -38.11
C PRO A 277 -11.84 1.94 -37.65
N ILE A 278 -12.23 1.76 -36.39
CA ILE A 278 -12.57 0.46 -35.80
C ILE A 278 -14.04 0.44 -35.41
N THR A 279 -14.58 -0.76 -35.15
CA THR A 279 -16.01 -0.97 -34.88
C THR A 279 -16.30 -1.50 -33.48
N SER A 280 -15.25 -1.85 -32.75
CA SER A 280 -15.31 -2.28 -31.35
C SER A 280 -15.43 -1.07 -30.43
N THR A 281 -16.16 -1.24 -29.32
CA THR A 281 -16.28 -0.20 -28.29
C THR A 281 -14.93 0.09 -27.65
N ILE A 282 -14.53 1.35 -27.64
CA ILE A 282 -13.32 1.80 -26.95
C ILE A 282 -13.71 2.23 -25.54
N LEU A 283 -13.21 1.53 -24.53
CA LEU A 283 -13.32 1.99 -23.15
C LEU A 283 -12.36 3.17 -22.90
N PRO A 284 -12.79 4.21 -22.18
CA PRO A 284 -11.96 5.37 -21.88
C PRO A 284 -10.77 4.98 -20.99
N PRO A 285 -9.61 5.65 -21.08
CA PRO A 285 -8.48 5.37 -20.20
C PRO A 285 -8.85 5.52 -18.72
N ARG A 286 -8.21 4.73 -17.85
CA ARG A 286 -8.36 4.89 -16.40
C ARG A 286 -7.84 6.24 -15.97
N LYS A 287 -8.50 6.85 -14.99
CA LYS A 287 -8.10 8.06 -14.29
C LYS A 287 -6.95 7.71 -13.34
N ILE A 288 -5.79 7.44 -13.90
CA ILE A 288 -4.56 7.24 -13.15
C ILE A 288 -4.15 8.60 -12.61
N VAL A 289 -4.22 8.75 -11.29
CA VAL A 289 -3.69 9.91 -10.59
C VAL A 289 -2.18 9.74 -10.61
N THR A 290 -1.50 10.51 -11.46
CA THR A 290 -0.03 10.64 -11.45
C THR A 290 0.45 11.47 -10.24
N ASN A 291 -0.14 11.23 -9.07
CA ASN A 291 0.43 11.58 -7.78
C ASN A 291 0.93 10.24 -7.22
N GLN A 292 2.21 9.93 -7.44
CA GLN A 292 2.87 8.84 -6.74
C GLN A 292 2.77 9.11 -5.23
N LEU A 293 1.75 8.53 -4.59
CA LEU A 293 1.66 8.38 -3.15
C LEU A 293 2.15 6.97 -2.80
N PRO A 294 2.97 6.82 -1.75
CA PRO A 294 3.91 5.72 -1.62
C PRO A 294 3.21 4.44 -1.11
N ASN A 295 3.56 3.32 -1.74
CA ASN A 295 3.29 1.98 -1.24
C ASN A 295 3.85 1.82 0.18
N ARG A 296 3.01 1.32 1.11
CA ARG A 296 3.39 1.04 2.51
C ARG A 296 4.06 -0.34 2.69
N GLY A 297 5.10 -0.62 1.91
CA GLY A 297 6.32 -1.22 2.47
C GLY A 297 7.32 -0.08 2.50
N TYR A 298 8.08 0.13 3.59
CA TYR A 298 8.94 1.31 3.78
C TYR A 298 9.71 1.68 2.51
N THR A 299 9.14 2.54 1.69
CA THR A 299 9.76 3.05 0.48
C THR A 299 10.70 4.13 0.99
N PHE A 300 11.99 3.93 0.77
CA PHE A 300 12.96 4.98 1.06
C PHE A 300 12.54 6.23 0.28
N GLN A 301 12.15 7.28 1.02
CA GLN A 301 11.80 8.57 0.45
C GLN A 301 12.71 9.63 1.04
N ILE A 302 13.41 10.34 0.16
CA ILE A 302 14.14 11.55 0.52
C ILE A 302 13.24 12.77 0.31
N THR A 303 13.27 13.70 1.28
CA THR A 303 12.55 14.97 1.19
C THR A 303 13.39 16.04 0.48
N SER A 304 13.96 15.69 -0.68
CA SER A 304 14.83 16.57 -1.48
C SER A 304 14.09 17.17 -2.67
N LEU A 305 14.42 18.42 -3.01
CA LEU A 305 14.00 19.04 -4.27
C LEU A 305 15.09 18.97 -5.36
N ILE A 306 16.30 18.54 -5.01
CA ILE A 306 17.49 18.55 -5.87
C ILE A 306 17.86 17.14 -6.34
N ILE A 307 17.81 16.15 -5.45
CA ILE A 307 18.18 14.76 -5.74
C ILE A 307 16.97 13.83 -5.61
N THR A 308 16.97 12.74 -6.39
CA THR A 308 15.92 11.72 -6.37
C THR A 308 16.30 10.60 -5.41
N ASN A 309 15.39 9.62 -5.23
CA ASN A 309 15.68 8.45 -4.42
C ASN A 309 16.82 7.60 -5.02
N GLU A 310 16.93 7.53 -6.34
CA GLU A 310 17.99 6.81 -7.06
C GLU A 310 19.35 7.47 -6.80
N HIS A 311 19.44 8.80 -6.90
CA HIS A 311 20.66 9.55 -6.55
C HIS A 311 21.06 9.30 -5.10
N ALA A 312 20.09 9.28 -4.18
CA ALA A 312 20.37 9.03 -2.77
C ALA A 312 20.84 7.57 -2.50
N ALA A 313 20.32 6.59 -3.24
CA ALA A 313 20.77 5.20 -3.18
C ALA A 313 22.20 5.03 -3.73
N GLU A 314 22.53 5.75 -4.80
CA GLU A 314 23.87 5.82 -5.34
C GLU A 314 24.85 6.47 -4.36
N ILE A 315 24.51 7.63 -3.78
CA ILE A 315 25.33 8.29 -2.75
C ILE A 315 25.53 7.38 -1.53
N ALA A 316 24.49 6.65 -1.11
CA ALA A 316 24.60 5.66 -0.03
C ALA A 316 25.61 4.55 -0.36
N SER A 317 25.63 4.08 -1.61
CA SER A 317 26.62 3.08 -2.05
C SER A 317 28.05 3.65 -2.01
N TRP A 318 28.22 4.94 -2.32
CA TRP A 318 29.51 5.62 -2.21
C TRP A 318 29.95 5.81 -0.76
N ILE A 319 29.04 6.04 0.18
CA ILE A 319 29.39 6.10 1.61
C ILE A 319 29.98 4.74 2.06
N ASP A 320 29.35 3.64 1.65
CA ASP A 320 29.80 2.28 1.98
C ASP A 320 30.92 1.74 1.08
N LYS A 321 31.38 2.53 0.10
CA LYS A 321 32.39 2.13 -0.91
C LYS A 321 32.01 0.85 -1.67
N LYS A 322 30.72 0.67 -1.96
CA LYS A 322 30.21 -0.47 -2.75
C LYS A 322 30.41 -0.24 -4.25
N GLU A 323 30.69 -1.31 -4.97
CA GLU A 323 30.73 -1.32 -6.44
C GLU A 323 29.32 -1.34 -7.04
N VAL A 324 28.39 -2.04 -6.39
CA VAL A 324 26.99 -2.14 -6.83
C VAL A 324 26.13 -1.19 -6.00
N THR A 325 25.38 -0.35 -6.72
CA THR A 325 24.45 0.61 -6.14
C THR A 325 23.35 -0.10 -5.36
N TYR A 326 22.94 0.48 -4.24
CA TYR A 326 21.80 -0.04 -3.48
C TYR A 326 20.53 0.04 -4.32
N ASP A 327 19.68 -0.97 -4.22
CA ASP A 327 18.28 -0.78 -4.59
C ASP A 327 17.68 0.34 -3.73
N VAL A 328 16.85 1.19 -4.34
CA VAL A 328 16.25 2.35 -3.67
C VAL A 328 15.58 1.94 -2.36
N ASN A 329 14.83 0.84 -2.35
CA ASN A 329 14.09 0.40 -1.16
C ASN A 329 14.98 -0.26 -0.10
N ASN A 330 16.20 -0.66 -0.47
CA ASN A 330 17.19 -1.27 0.42
C ASN A 330 18.29 -0.29 0.86
N ASN A 331 18.07 1.02 0.70
CA ASN A 331 19.01 2.03 1.17
C ASN A 331 19.13 1.97 2.72
N PRO A 332 20.33 1.71 3.27
CA PRO A 332 20.54 1.54 4.71
C PRO A 332 20.64 2.88 5.45
N TYR A 333 20.55 4.01 4.76
CA TYR A 333 20.70 5.33 5.33
C TYR A 333 19.39 6.13 5.32
N GLU A 334 19.23 7.02 6.28
CA GLU A 334 18.23 8.09 6.31
C GLU A 334 18.89 9.43 6.00
N PHE A 335 18.25 10.21 5.13
CA PHE A 335 18.73 11.51 4.68
C PHE A 335 17.87 12.58 5.36
N ASN A 336 18.32 13.06 6.52
CA ASN A 336 17.57 14.06 7.29
C ASN A 336 17.90 15.45 6.80
N LEU A 337 16.99 16.11 6.08
CA LEU A 337 17.18 17.48 5.58
C LEU A 337 17.32 18.46 6.75
N ILE A 338 18.49 19.09 6.88
CA ILE A 338 18.78 20.07 7.95
C ILE A 338 18.86 21.50 7.43
N LEU A 339 19.12 21.71 6.14
CA LEU A 339 19.15 23.02 5.51
C LEU A 339 18.63 22.92 4.07
N ARG A 340 17.78 23.85 3.65
CA ARG A 340 17.46 24.11 2.23
C ARG A 340 17.59 25.61 1.95
N GLY A 341 18.36 25.99 0.94
CA GLY A 341 18.65 27.39 0.60
C GLY A 341 17.38 28.23 0.39
N SER A 342 16.42 27.71 -0.37
CA SER A 342 15.11 28.37 -0.58
C SER A 342 14.25 28.51 0.68
N ARG A 343 14.51 27.70 1.73
CA ARG A 343 13.78 27.72 3.01
C ARG A 343 14.48 28.57 4.07
N ASP A 344 15.78 28.37 4.22
CA ASP A 344 16.57 28.86 5.36
C ASP A 344 17.53 30.00 4.97
N GLY A 345 17.78 30.20 3.68
CA GLY A 345 18.70 31.19 3.13
C GLY A 345 20.02 30.60 2.61
N PHE A 346 20.70 31.38 1.76
CA PHE A 346 21.88 30.94 1.00
C PHE A 346 23.24 31.33 1.61
N GLY A 347 23.23 32.07 2.72
CA GLY A 347 24.43 32.66 3.29
C GLY A 347 25.30 31.69 4.08
N VAL A 348 26.60 31.98 4.14
CA VAL A 348 27.58 31.27 5.00
C VAL A 348 27.11 31.17 6.45
N ASN A 349 26.58 32.25 7.00
CA ASN A 349 26.07 32.30 8.37
C ASN A 349 24.93 31.29 8.62
N VAL A 350 24.03 31.10 7.65
CA VAL A 350 22.94 30.12 7.74
C VAL A 350 23.51 28.70 7.84
N PHE A 351 24.50 28.38 7.01
CA PHE A 351 25.17 27.09 7.06
C PHE A 351 25.80 26.81 8.43
N TRP A 352 26.58 27.75 8.97
CA TRP A 352 27.22 27.53 10.28
C TRP A 352 26.22 27.42 11.42
N ASN A 353 25.14 28.20 11.39
CA ASN A 353 24.11 28.11 12.42
C ASN A 353 23.42 26.74 12.45
N LEU A 354 23.23 26.09 11.29
CA LEU A 354 22.49 24.82 11.18
C LEU A 354 23.38 23.58 11.14
N CYS A 355 24.63 23.71 10.67
CA CYS A 355 25.50 22.58 10.33
C CYS A 355 26.77 22.49 11.19
N ASN A 356 27.08 23.49 12.03
CA ASN A 356 28.28 23.45 12.88
C ASN A 356 28.30 22.19 13.77
N GLN A 357 29.43 21.48 13.74
CA GLN A 357 29.73 20.25 14.48
C GLN A 357 28.82 19.05 14.15
N LYS A 358 27.97 19.13 13.12
CA LYS A 358 27.23 17.95 12.64
C LYS A 358 28.15 17.06 11.81
N THR A 359 28.14 15.77 12.13
CA THR A 359 28.85 14.71 11.40
C THR A 359 27.94 14.04 10.37
N ASN A 360 28.54 13.27 9.46
CA ASN A 360 27.85 12.58 8.36
C ASN A 360 26.96 13.53 7.55
N VAL A 361 27.53 14.63 7.08
CA VAL A 361 26.81 15.69 6.40
C VAL A 361 26.99 15.59 4.89
N LEU A 362 25.89 15.51 4.16
CA LEU A 362 25.85 15.56 2.70
C LEU A 362 25.39 16.95 2.26
N VAL A 363 26.11 17.55 1.32
CA VAL A 363 25.74 18.81 0.66
C VAL A 363 25.42 18.51 -0.80
N VAL A 364 24.30 19.03 -1.30
CA VAL A 364 23.92 18.97 -2.72
C VAL A 364 23.48 20.34 -3.20
N ALA A 365 23.90 20.73 -4.40
CA ALA A 365 23.64 22.02 -5.00
C ALA A 365 23.22 21.85 -6.47
N LYS A 366 22.07 22.45 -6.82
CA LYS A 366 21.54 22.45 -8.18
C LYS A 366 22.11 23.64 -8.95
N VAL A 367 22.89 23.39 -9.99
CA VAL A 367 23.50 24.46 -10.79
C VAL A 367 22.43 25.14 -11.63
N LYS A 368 22.36 26.47 -11.53
CA LYS A 368 21.36 27.29 -12.19
C LYS A 368 21.37 27.11 -13.71
N ASP A 369 20.18 27.06 -14.30
CA ASP A 369 19.95 26.93 -15.75
C ASP A 369 20.57 25.65 -16.39
N THR A 370 20.86 24.62 -15.59
CA THR A 370 21.43 23.36 -16.09
C THR A 370 20.85 22.13 -15.39
N ASP A 371 21.05 20.95 -15.98
CA ASP A 371 20.72 19.67 -15.35
C ASP A 371 21.78 19.16 -14.34
N GLU A 372 22.85 19.91 -14.11
CA GLU A 372 23.99 19.52 -13.26
C GLU A 372 23.69 19.68 -11.76
N ILE A 373 24.06 18.67 -10.98
CA ILE A 373 23.97 18.65 -9.52
C ILE A 373 25.38 18.39 -8.99
N LEU A 374 25.86 19.25 -8.11
CA LEU A 374 27.19 19.12 -7.49
C LEU A 374 27.04 18.89 -6.00
N GLY A 375 27.95 18.14 -5.40
CA GLY A 375 27.83 17.86 -3.97
C GLY A 375 29.09 17.29 -3.34
N GLY A 376 28.99 17.07 -2.03
CA GLY A 376 30.04 16.41 -1.27
C GLY A 376 29.53 15.87 0.06
N TYR A 377 30.15 14.79 0.51
CA TYR A 377 29.85 14.13 1.78
C TYR A 377 31.03 14.30 2.74
N ASN A 378 30.75 14.82 3.93
CA ASN A 378 31.70 15.02 5.01
C ASN A 378 31.31 14.16 6.23
N PRO A 379 32.05 13.08 6.53
CA PRO A 379 31.76 12.22 7.67
C PRO A 379 32.06 12.87 9.02
N ILE A 380 33.05 13.78 9.08
CA ILE A 380 33.59 14.32 10.35
C ILE A 380 32.98 15.68 10.74
N GLY A 381 32.27 16.33 9.83
CA GLY A 381 31.64 17.63 10.07
C GLY A 381 32.58 18.83 9.91
N TRP A 382 32.02 20.03 10.04
CA TRP A 382 32.78 21.29 10.09
C TRP A 382 32.71 21.85 11.51
N ASN A 383 33.80 22.44 12.00
CA ASN A 383 33.86 22.96 13.37
C ASN A 383 34.40 24.38 13.38
N SER A 384 33.56 25.33 13.78
CA SER A 384 33.94 26.75 13.91
C SER A 384 35.07 26.98 14.92
N ASN A 385 35.27 26.08 15.89
CA ASN A 385 36.41 26.13 16.81
C ASN A 385 37.75 25.82 16.11
N LEU A 386 37.71 25.22 14.91
CA LEU A 386 38.89 24.93 14.07
C LEU A 386 39.02 25.95 12.94
N ASN A 387 38.63 27.20 13.19
CA ASN A 387 38.61 28.24 12.18
C ASN A 387 39.98 28.43 11.51
N GLY A 388 40.01 28.38 10.18
CA GLY A 388 41.21 28.45 9.36
C GLY A 388 42.02 27.15 9.28
N GLN A 389 41.52 26.03 9.79
CA GLN A 389 42.24 24.75 9.85
C GLN A 389 41.62 23.67 8.95
N TYR A 390 42.47 22.73 8.53
CA TYR A 390 42.06 21.52 7.84
C TYR A 390 41.80 20.38 8.82
N SER A 391 40.82 19.55 8.51
CA SER A 391 40.52 18.32 9.23
C SER A 391 40.70 17.12 8.31
N ALA A 392 41.39 16.09 8.83
CA ALA A 392 41.80 14.96 8.04
C ALA A 392 40.75 13.85 7.97
N THR A 393 40.46 13.35 6.77
CA THR A 393 39.61 12.16 6.55
C THR A 393 39.89 11.57 5.17
N ASN A 394 39.76 10.25 5.04
CA ASN A 394 39.80 9.50 3.78
C ASN A 394 38.41 9.09 3.27
N ASP A 395 37.37 9.30 4.07
CA ASP A 395 36.01 8.83 3.78
C ASP A 395 35.12 9.91 3.17
N SER A 396 35.62 11.15 3.08
CA SER A 396 34.98 12.24 2.34
C SER A 396 35.02 12.01 0.83
N PHE A 397 34.08 12.61 0.12
CA PHE A 397 34.07 12.63 -1.34
C PHE A 397 33.28 13.83 -1.87
N ILE A 398 33.60 14.25 -3.08
CA ILE A 398 32.82 15.23 -3.85
C ILE A 398 32.36 14.59 -5.16
N PHE A 399 31.26 15.09 -5.72
CA PHE A 399 30.64 14.46 -6.87
C PHE A 399 29.88 15.42 -7.79
N SER A 400 29.59 14.91 -8.97
CA SER A 400 28.67 15.51 -9.95
C SER A 400 27.69 14.47 -10.47
N LEU A 401 26.43 14.87 -10.57
CA LEU A 401 25.29 14.09 -11.05
C LEU A 401 24.52 14.89 -12.10
N LYS A 402 23.69 14.20 -12.90
CA LYS A 402 22.74 14.82 -13.83
C LYS A 402 21.33 14.35 -13.57
N ASN A 403 20.39 15.30 -13.52
CA ASN A 403 19.00 15.04 -13.13
C ASN A 403 18.22 14.04 -14.01
N ARG A 404 18.74 13.70 -15.20
CA ARG A 404 18.08 12.83 -16.18
C ARG A 404 18.91 11.60 -16.59
N ASN A 405 20.14 11.46 -16.11
CA ASN A 405 21.01 10.35 -16.49
C ASN A 405 22.06 10.06 -15.40
N ILE A 406 21.84 8.94 -14.69
CA ILE A 406 22.67 8.45 -13.58
C ILE A 406 24.02 7.89 -14.08
N GLU A 407 24.11 7.44 -15.33
CA GLU A 407 25.33 6.86 -15.91
C GLU A 407 26.44 7.89 -16.14
N ASN A 408 26.10 9.18 -16.12
CA ASN A 408 27.04 10.29 -16.32
C ASN A 408 27.43 10.98 -15.00
N HIS A 409 27.77 10.19 -13.97
CA HIS A 409 28.25 10.70 -12.69
C HIS A 409 29.77 10.84 -12.65
N ILE A 410 30.26 11.74 -11.79
CA ILE A 410 31.67 11.84 -11.40
C ILE A 410 31.74 11.66 -9.91
N LEU A 411 32.41 10.60 -9.45
CA LEU A 411 32.80 10.44 -8.04
C LEU A 411 34.29 10.75 -7.90
N SER A 412 34.60 11.68 -6.99
CA SER A 412 35.95 12.15 -6.69
C SER A 412 36.25 11.91 -5.21
N ARG A 413 37.13 10.95 -4.91
CA ARG A 413 37.54 10.63 -3.54
C ARG A 413 38.66 11.56 -3.08
N VAL A 414 38.92 11.57 -1.77
CA VAL A 414 40.04 12.30 -1.21
C VAL A 414 41.36 11.73 -1.71
N LYS A 415 42.17 12.58 -2.32
CA LYS A 415 43.56 12.31 -2.73
C LYS A 415 44.55 12.65 -1.62
N ASN A 416 44.34 13.78 -0.93
CA ASN A 416 45.19 14.24 0.17
C ASN A 416 44.39 14.33 1.47
N THR A 417 44.54 13.34 2.33
CA THR A 417 43.75 13.18 3.55
C THR A 417 43.89 14.34 4.52
N SER A 418 45.07 14.97 4.60
CA SER A 418 45.34 16.07 5.55
C SER A 418 44.59 17.36 5.21
N TYR A 419 44.09 17.48 3.97
CA TYR A 419 43.45 18.69 3.46
C TYR A 419 41.99 18.45 3.00
N ALA A 420 41.37 17.34 3.45
CA ALA A 420 40.06 16.91 2.96
C ALA A 420 38.92 17.91 3.25
N ILE A 421 38.85 18.44 4.47
CA ILE A 421 37.79 19.33 4.94
C ILE A 421 38.42 20.60 5.51
N TYR A 422 37.93 21.77 5.10
CA TYR A 422 38.42 23.06 5.60
C TYR A 422 37.32 23.77 6.39
N SER A 423 37.62 24.21 7.62
CA SER A 423 36.67 24.95 8.46
C SER A 423 37.09 26.41 8.56
N GLU A 424 36.36 27.34 7.94
CA GLU A 424 36.59 28.77 8.08
C GLU A 424 35.25 29.51 7.95
N SER A 425 34.74 29.97 9.09
CA SER A 425 33.36 30.39 9.25
C SER A 425 33.06 31.83 8.86
N ASN A 426 34.09 32.65 8.65
CA ASN A 426 33.87 34.06 8.29
C ASN A 426 33.49 34.23 6.81
N ASN A 427 34.10 33.43 5.93
CA ASN A 427 33.94 33.62 4.48
C ASN A 427 33.39 32.41 3.73
N PHE A 428 33.43 31.22 4.34
CA PHE A 428 33.06 29.98 3.67
C PHE A 428 31.98 29.21 4.42
N GLY A 429 31.04 28.61 3.69
CA GLY A 429 30.09 27.63 4.24
C GLY A 429 30.70 26.22 4.20
N PRO A 430 30.05 25.23 3.55
CA PRO A 430 30.71 23.95 3.31
C PRO A 430 31.94 24.16 2.43
N ASN A 431 33.06 23.58 2.84
CA ASN A 431 34.32 23.66 2.09
C ASN A 431 35.06 22.31 2.11
N PHE A 432 35.13 21.71 0.93
CA PHE A 432 35.86 20.49 0.63
C PHE A 432 37.17 20.86 -0.07
N GLY A 433 38.30 20.44 0.50
CA GLY A 433 39.61 20.58 -0.14
C GLY A 433 40.22 21.98 -0.10
N GLY A 434 39.54 22.96 0.48
CA GLY A 434 39.95 24.37 0.49
C GLY A 434 39.59 25.09 -0.82
N THR A 435 39.77 24.44 -1.96
CA THR A 435 39.51 24.98 -3.32
C THR A 435 38.67 24.09 -4.22
N ASP A 436 38.43 22.84 -3.82
CA ASP A 436 37.95 21.77 -4.69
C ASP A 436 36.42 21.79 -4.85
N PHE A 437 35.68 22.17 -3.82
CA PHE A 437 34.26 22.51 -3.87
C PHE A 437 33.85 23.26 -2.59
N ARG A 438 33.37 24.50 -2.71
CA ARG A 438 33.01 25.30 -1.53
C ARG A 438 31.91 26.32 -1.80
N LEU A 439 31.22 26.73 -0.74
CA LEU A 439 30.39 27.93 -0.71
C LEU A 439 31.25 29.11 -0.22
N TYR A 440 31.41 30.14 -1.04
CA TYR A 440 32.12 31.37 -0.68
C TYR A 440 31.15 32.55 -0.77
N LYS A 441 30.93 33.25 0.35
CA LYS A 441 29.90 34.29 0.47
C LYS A 441 28.51 33.75 0.08
N ASN A 442 28.03 34.06 -1.12
CA ASN A 442 26.70 33.68 -1.60
C ASN A 442 26.74 32.84 -2.90
N ALA A 443 27.91 32.34 -3.29
CA ALA A 443 28.08 31.55 -4.51
C ALA A 443 28.93 30.32 -4.24
N PHE A 444 28.62 29.23 -4.96
CA PHE A 444 29.48 28.05 -4.96
C PHE A 444 30.62 28.24 -5.96
N ASN A 445 31.79 27.69 -5.64
CA ASN A 445 32.92 27.71 -6.55
C ASN A 445 33.81 26.47 -6.45
N ILE A 446 34.49 26.21 -7.57
CA ILE A 446 35.51 25.17 -7.74
C ILE A 446 36.70 25.86 -8.40
N HIS A 447 37.78 26.12 -7.66
CA HIS A 447 38.92 26.87 -8.20
C HIS A 447 39.97 25.95 -8.80
N SER A 448 40.32 24.88 -8.07
CA SER A 448 41.31 23.88 -8.46
C SER A 448 41.05 22.58 -7.72
N ILE A 449 41.49 21.46 -8.29
CA ILE A 449 41.45 20.15 -7.63
C ILE A 449 42.84 19.84 -7.09
N VAL A 450 42.96 19.86 -5.76
CA VAL A 450 44.23 19.65 -5.04
C VAL A 450 44.10 18.49 -4.06
N SER A 451 42.98 18.46 -3.33
CA SER A 451 42.75 17.54 -2.22
C SER A 451 41.88 16.34 -2.61
N TYR A 452 41.13 16.44 -3.70
CA TYR A 452 40.34 15.36 -4.28
C TYR A 452 40.94 14.86 -5.61
N GLU A 453 40.49 13.72 -6.10
CA GLU A 453 41.12 13.04 -7.26
C GLU A 453 40.74 13.65 -8.62
N LYS A 454 39.48 14.05 -8.78
CA LYS A 454 38.85 14.43 -10.05
C LYS A 454 38.12 15.76 -9.96
N LEU A 455 38.13 16.50 -11.07
CA LEU A 455 37.30 17.67 -11.26
C LEU A 455 35.85 17.25 -11.51
N ILE A 456 34.92 17.82 -10.74
CA ILE A 456 33.49 17.47 -10.78
C ILE A 456 32.67 18.37 -11.72
N ARG A 457 33.30 19.35 -12.39
CA ARG A 457 32.65 20.26 -13.34
C ARG A 457 33.54 20.49 -14.55
N LYS A 458 32.97 20.78 -15.72
CA LYS A 458 33.77 21.05 -16.94
C LYS A 458 34.66 22.29 -16.84
N THR A 459 34.24 23.30 -16.08
CA THR A 459 34.95 24.58 -15.92
C THR A 459 35.16 24.88 -14.44
N THR A 460 36.29 25.50 -14.12
CA THR A 460 36.56 26.08 -12.80
C THR A 460 36.03 27.51 -12.74
N GLY A 461 35.87 28.02 -11.52
CA GLY A 461 35.34 29.34 -11.23
C GLY A 461 34.11 29.31 -10.34
N ASP A 462 33.52 30.49 -10.18
CA ASP A 462 32.28 30.69 -9.44
C ASP A 462 31.07 30.33 -10.33
N PHE A 463 30.02 29.80 -9.72
CA PHE A 463 28.77 29.49 -10.41
C PHE A 463 27.55 29.74 -9.53
N SER A 464 26.45 30.08 -10.19
CA SER A 464 25.15 30.26 -9.54
C SER A 464 24.40 28.93 -9.41
N ILE A 465 23.55 28.86 -8.40
CA ILE A 465 22.71 27.70 -8.10
C ILE A 465 21.24 28.12 -8.07
N ASP A 466 20.34 27.18 -8.38
CA ASP A 466 18.90 27.36 -8.17
C ASP A 466 18.55 27.13 -6.71
N ASP A 467 19.08 26.06 -6.11
CA ASP A 467 18.96 25.76 -4.69
C ASP A 467 20.14 24.90 -4.21
N TYR A 468 20.32 24.79 -2.89
CA TYR A 468 21.18 23.79 -2.26
C TYR A 468 20.53 23.21 -1.01
N GLU A 469 20.81 21.95 -0.73
CA GLU A 469 20.30 21.23 0.42
C GLU A 469 21.45 20.58 1.18
N VAL A 470 21.28 20.48 2.50
CA VAL A 470 22.21 19.79 3.39
C VAL A 470 21.43 18.75 4.17
N PHE A 471 21.93 17.51 4.14
CA PHE A 471 21.36 16.38 4.84
C PHE A 471 22.30 15.87 5.92
N GLN A 472 21.77 15.55 7.09
CA GLN A 472 22.47 14.73 8.07
C GLN A 472 22.11 13.26 7.83
N ILE A 473 23.12 12.48 7.47
CA ILE A 473 23.00 11.07 7.15
C ILE A 473 23.08 10.24 8.43
N LYS A 474 22.12 9.33 8.60
CA LYS A 474 22.10 8.37 9.72
C LYS A 474 21.90 6.97 9.17
N LYS A 475 22.61 6.00 9.72
CA LYS A 475 22.33 4.59 9.41
C LYS A 475 21.02 4.18 10.08
N ARG A 476 20.17 3.45 9.36
CA ARG A 476 18.92 2.87 9.84
C ARG A 476 19.16 1.76 10.85
#